data_AF-A0ABD5DTI7-F1
#
_entry.id   AF-A0ABD5DTI7-F1
#
_cell.length_a   1.000
_cell.length_b   1.000
_cell.length_c   1.000
_cell.angle_alpha   90.00
_cell.angle_beta   90.00
_cell.angle_gamma   90.00
#
_symmetry.space_group_name_H-M   'P 1'
#
loop_
_entity.id
_entity.type
_entity.pdbx_description
1 polymer ?
#
loop_
_entity_poly.entity_id
_entity_poly.type
_entity_poly.pdbx_seq_one_letter_code
_entity_poly.pdbx_strand_id
1 'polypeptide(L)'
;LLLHSCCAPCSGEVMESLIESNINFSIFFYNPNIHPVKEYLIRKEENIRFAEKHNIPFIDADYDTDNWFARAKGMENEPERGIRCTMCFDMRFERTALYAYEHGFSLISSSLGISRWKNMAQINDCG
;
A
#
# COMPACT_ATOMS: atom_id res chain seq x y z
N LEU A 1 4.85 3.45 -13.89
CA LEU A 1 4.81 3.73 -12.44
C LEU A 1 4.13 2.58 -11.72
N LEU A 2 4.67 2.10 -10.60
CA LEU A 2 3.97 1.18 -9.70
C LEU A 2 3.42 1.96 -8.51
N LEU A 3 2.10 1.97 -8.33
CA LEU A 3 1.44 2.69 -7.25
C LEU A 3 1.05 1.71 -6.14
N HIS A 4 1.72 1.78 -4.99
CA HIS A 4 1.30 1.07 -3.80
C HIS A 4 -0.02 1.65 -3.26
N SER A 5 -1.01 0.78 -3.07
CA SER A 5 -2.31 1.10 -2.49
C SER A 5 -2.63 0.17 -1.32
N CYS A 6 -3.05 0.77 -0.19
CA CYS A 6 -3.48 0.02 1.00
C CYS A 6 -4.98 0.15 1.31
N CYS A 7 -5.70 1.02 0.59
CA CYS A 7 -7.15 1.26 0.68
C CYS A 7 -7.63 2.11 -0.49
N ALA A 8 -8.71 1.69 -1.16
CA ALA A 8 -9.32 2.43 -2.28
C ALA A 8 -9.72 3.88 -1.95
N PRO A 9 -10.38 4.20 -0.80
CA PRO A 9 -10.75 5.58 -0.51
C PRO A 9 -9.55 6.50 -0.26
N CYS A 10 -8.39 5.93 0.10
CA CYS A 10 -7.17 6.70 0.35
C CYS A 10 -6.40 6.97 -0.93
N SER A 11 -6.49 6.08 -1.92
CA SER A 11 -5.76 6.19 -3.18
C SER A 11 -6.56 6.82 -4.31
N GLY A 12 -7.88 6.94 -4.19
CA GLY A 12 -8.77 7.45 -5.25
C GLY A 12 -8.31 8.79 -5.84
N GLU A 13 -8.08 9.80 -5.00
CA GLU A 13 -7.64 11.13 -5.46
C GLU A 13 -6.28 11.09 -6.18
N VAL A 14 -5.34 10.28 -5.70
CA VAL A 14 -4.03 10.11 -6.37
C VAL A 14 -4.19 9.40 -7.70
N MET A 15 -5.01 8.34 -7.74
CA MET A 15 -5.26 7.60 -8.97
C MET A 15 -5.95 8.48 -10.01
N GLU A 16 -6.96 9.26 -9.60
CA GLU A 16 -7.64 10.26 -10.45
C GLU A 16 -6.65 11.29 -10.99
N SER A 17 -5.82 11.87 -10.12
CA SER A 17 -4.78 12.84 -10.52
C SER A 17 -3.78 12.25 -11.52
N LEU A 18 -3.38 10.99 -11.35
CA LEU A 18 -2.49 10.29 -12.28
C LEU A 18 -3.17 10.05 -13.64
N ILE A 19 -4.46 9.69 -13.64
CA ILE A 19 -5.27 9.54 -14.86
C ILE A 19 -5.39 10.88 -15.59
N GLU A 20 -5.77 11.96 -14.88
CA GLU A 20 -5.91 13.30 -15.45
C GLU A 20 -4.59 13.82 -16.02
N SER A 21 -3.46 13.44 -15.40
CA SER A 21 -2.11 13.76 -15.87
C SER A 21 -1.61 12.87 -17.01
N ASN A 22 -2.41 11.92 -17.51
CA ASN A 22 -2.03 10.92 -18.51
C ASN A 22 -0.79 10.11 -18.13
N ILE A 23 -0.61 9.81 -16.84
CA ILE A 23 0.50 8.99 -16.35
C ILE A 23 0.06 7.53 -16.34
N ASN A 24 0.80 6.66 -17.03
CA ASN A 24 0.56 5.21 -16.99
C ASN A 24 1.08 4.61 -15.69
N PHE A 25 0.19 3.95 -14.94
CA PHE A 25 0.53 3.27 -13.70
C PHE A 25 -0.16 1.92 -13.58
N SER A 26 0.36 1.10 -12.67
CA SER A 26 -0.27 -0.15 -12.23
C SER A 26 -0.48 -0.08 -10.73
N ILE A 27 -1.58 -0.65 -10.25
CA ILE A 27 -1.96 -0.63 -8.84
C ILE A 27 -1.38 -1.87 -8.18
N PHE A 28 -0.55 -1.66 -7.15
CA PHE A 28 -0.01 -2.73 -6.31
C PHE A 28 -0.73 -2.72 -4.97
N PHE A 29 -1.58 -3.70 -4.73
CA PHE A 29 -2.31 -3.82 -3.49
C PHE A 29 -1.59 -4.76 -2.53
N TYR A 30 -1.10 -4.20 -1.42
CA TYR A 30 -0.44 -4.97 -0.37
C TYR A 30 -0.61 -4.32 0.99
N ASN A 31 -1.37 -4.97 1.87
CA ASN A 31 -1.53 -4.51 3.24
C ASN A 31 -1.90 -5.69 4.17
N PRO A 32 -0.89 -6.41 4.69
CA PRO A 32 -1.11 -7.58 5.54
C PRO A 32 -1.59 -7.23 6.96
N ASN A 33 -1.68 -5.95 7.32
CA ASN A 33 -2.16 -5.47 8.62
C ASN A 33 -3.70 -5.25 8.65
N ILE A 34 -4.42 -5.39 7.53
CA ILE A 34 -5.87 -5.18 7.56
C ILE A 34 -6.54 -6.40 8.19
N HIS A 35 -7.11 -6.21 9.38
CA HIS A 35 -7.89 -7.23 10.06
C HIS A 35 -9.28 -6.69 10.42
N PRO A 36 -10.31 -7.56 10.41
CA PRO A 36 -10.30 -8.97 10.00
C PRO A 36 -10.21 -9.15 8.47
N VAL A 37 -10.00 -10.38 7.99
CA VAL A 37 -9.88 -10.71 6.55
C VAL A 37 -11.03 -10.16 5.69
N LYS A 38 -12.24 -10.07 6.26
CA LYS A 38 -13.39 -9.48 5.58
C LYS A 38 -13.13 -8.03 5.15
N GLU A 39 -12.51 -7.23 6.01
CA GLU A 39 -12.14 -5.84 5.71
C GLU A 39 -11.05 -5.78 4.63
N TYR A 40 -10.10 -6.72 4.65
CA TYR A 40 -9.06 -6.82 3.61
C TYR A 40 -9.70 -7.04 2.23
N LEU A 41 -10.62 -8.00 2.15
CA LEU A 41 -11.33 -8.34 0.91
C LEU A 41 -12.17 -7.16 0.40
N ILE A 42 -12.91 -6.46 1.28
CA ILE A 42 -13.69 -5.28 0.89
C ILE A 42 -12.78 -4.20 0.27
N ARG A 43 -11.65 -3.90 0.91
CA ARG A 43 -10.70 -2.89 0.40
C ARG A 43 -10.05 -3.31 -0.91
N LYS A 44 -9.75 -4.60 -1.05
CA LYS A 44 -9.20 -5.18 -2.29
C LYS A 44 -10.20 -5.07 -3.42
N GLU A 45 -11.44 -5.54 -3.21
CA GLU A 45 -12.52 -5.50 -4.21
C GLU A 45 -12.79 -4.08 -4.71
N GLU A 46 -12.75 -3.09 -3.82
CA GLU A 46 -12.94 -1.70 -4.24
C GLU A 46 -11.79 -1.18 -5.12
N ASN A 47 -10.54 -1.57 -4.87
CA ASN A 47 -9.43 -1.24 -5.78
C ASN A 47 -9.56 -1.96 -7.12
N ILE A 48 -10.00 -3.22 -7.12
CA ILE A 48 -10.23 -3.99 -8.36
C ILE A 48 -11.30 -3.30 -9.20
N ARG A 49 -12.44 -2.94 -8.61
CA ARG A 49 -13.51 -2.22 -9.31
C ARG A 49 -13.03 -0.90 -9.93
N PHE A 50 -12.23 -0.13 -9.19
CA PHE A 50 -11.64 1.09 -9.71
C PHE A 50 -10.70 0.79 -10.88
N ALA A 51 -9.81 -0.21 -10.73
CA ALA A 51 -8.85 -0.59 -11.74
C ALA A 51 -9.54 -1.05 -13.05
N GLU A 52 -10.57 -1.90 -12.94
CA GLU A 52 -11.37 -2.37 -14.07
C GLU A 52 -12.09 -1.23 -14.78
N LYS A 53 -12.74 -0.34 -14.03
CA LYS A 53 -13.47 0.82 -14.57
C LYS A 53 -12.57 1.73 -15.42
N HIS A 54 -11.31 1.87 -15.03
CA HIS A 54 -10.34 2.75 -15.68
C HIS A 54 -9.32 2.01 -16.56
N ASN A 55 -9.48 0.69 -16.75
CA ASN A 55 -8.57 -0.17 -17.51
C ASN A 55 -7.11 -0.08 -17.03
N ILE A 56 -6.91 -0.08 -15.72
CA ILE A 56 -5.61 -0.01 -15.05
C ILE A 56 -5.19 -1.41 -14.63
N PRO A 57 -3.93 -1.84 -14.87
CA PRO A 57 -3.44 -3.11 -14.37
C PRO A 57 -3.46 -3.16 -12.84
N PHE A 58 -4.03 -4.23 -12.29
CA PHE A 58 -4.12 -4.47 -10.86
C PHE A 58 -3.27 -5.69 -10.45
N ILE A 59 -2.41 -5.50 -9.46
CA ILE A 59 -1.55 -6.51 -8.89
C ILE A 59 -2.00 -6.75 -7.45
N ASP A 60 -2.52 -7.95 -7.21
CA ASP A 60 -2.83 -8.43 -5.87
C ASP A 60 -1.61 -9.13 -5.30
N ALA A 61 -1.01 -8.55 -4.27
CA ALA A 61 0.06 -9.21 -3.54
C ALA A 61 -0.51 -10.07 -2.39
N ASP A 62 0.24 -11.09 -1.99
CA ASP A 62 -0.21 -12.06 -1.00
C ASP A 62 -0.61 -11.40 0.34
N TYR A 63 -1.71 -11.88 0.93
CA TYR A 63 -2.16 -11.47 2.26
C TYR A 63 -1.31 -12.15 3.35
N ASP A 64 -0.06 -11.73 3.45
CA ASP A 64 0.98 -12.32 4.30
C ASP A 64 0.88 -11.89 5.77
N THR A 65 -0.25 -12.23 6.40
CA THR A 65 -0.58 -11.84 7.78
C THR A 65 0.34 -12.46 8.80
N ASP A 66 0.74 -13.71 8.60
CA ASP A 66 1.52 -14.47 9.57
C ASP A 66 2.93 -13.87 9.71
N ASN A 67 3.55 -13.47 8.59
CA ASN A 67 4.81 -12.73 8.59
C ASN A 67 4.63 -11.35 9.25
N TRP A 68 3.51 -10.66 8.98
CA TRP A 68 3.24 -9.37 9.62
C TRP A 68 3.16 -9.50 11.15
N PHE A 69 2.41 -10.50 11.66
CA PHE A 69 2.35 -10.77 13.11
C PHE A 69 3.71 -11.17 13.68
N ALA A 70 4.49 -11.96 12.95
CA ALA A 70 5.83 -12.33 13.38
C ALA A 70 6.76 -11.11 13.52
N ARG A 71 6.71 -10.16 12.57
CA ARG A 71 7.47 -8.90 12.62
C ARG A 71 6.95 -7.93 13.69
N ALA A 72 5.64 -7.93 13.95
CA ALA A 72 4.99 -7.06 14.93
C ALA A 72 5.13 -7.55 16.38
N LYS A 73 5.59 -8.79 16.59
CA LYS A 73 5.71 -9.39 17.92
C LYS A 73 6.63 -8.57 18.82
N GLY A 74 6.16 -8.26 20.03
CA GLY A 74 6.85 -7.39 20.99
C GLY A 74 6.55 -5.89 20.80
N MET A 75 5.78 -5.50 19.78
CA MET A 75 5.35 -4.13 19.51
C MET A 75 3.84 -3.94 19.72
N GLU A 76 3.17 -4.84 20.44
CA GLU A 76 1.71 -4.87 20.56
C GLU A 76 1.16 -3.61 21.24
N ASN A 77 1.91 -3.07 22.20
CA ASN A 77 1.56 -1.89 22.99
C ASN A 77 2.19 -0.59 22.48
N GLU A 78 2.91 -0.63 21.35
CA GLU A 78 3.48 0.58 20.76
C GLU A 78 2.37 1.54 20.35
N PRO A 79 2.51 2.85 20.65
CA PRO A 79 1.53 3.84 20.28
C PRO A 79 1.46 4.00 18.75
N GLU A 80 0.36 4.58 18.27
CA GLU A 80 0.27 5.04 16.89
C GLU A 80 1.41 6.03 16.61
N ARG A 81 2.03 5.94 15.42
CA ARG A 81 3.28 6.64 15.06
C ARG A 81 4.53 6.16 15.82
N GLY A 82 4.43 5.06 16.59
CA GLY A 82 5.58 4.36 17.17
C GLY A 82 6.30 3.47 16.16
N ILE A 83 7.24 2.66 16.66
CA ILE A 83 8.09 1.79 15.82
C ILE A 83 7.31 0.74 15.04
N ARG A 84 6.14 0.29 15.54
CA ARG A 84 5.24 -0.61 14.81
C ARG A 84 4.76 -0.02 13.49
N CYS A 85 4.52 1.29 13.43
CA CYS A 85 4.12 1.97 12.20
C CYS A 85 5.26 1.94 11.18
N THR A 86 6.49 2.27 11.60
CA THR A 86 7.69 2.18 10.76
C THR A 86 7.87 0.77 10.19
N MET A 87 7.88 -0.26 11.04
CA MET A 87 7.96 -1.66 10.61
C MET A 87 6.89 -2.01 9.57
N CYS A 88 5.66 -1.54 9.78
CA CYS A 88 4.56 -1.80 8.85
C CYS A 88 4.73 -1.08 7.50
N PHE A 89 5.32 0.11 7.48
CA PHE A 89 5.63 0.82 6.24
C PHE A 89 6.81 0.19 5.50
N ASP A 90 7.89 -0.14 6.22
CA ASP A 90 9.06 -0.85 5.69
C ASP A 90 8.65 -2.12 4.97
N MET A 91 7.85 -2.99 5.61
CA MET A 91 7.38 -4.23 4.98
C MET A 91 6.62 -3.97 3.68
N ARG A 92 5.81 -2.91 3.62
CA ARG A 92 5.03 -2.57 2.42
C ARG A 92 5.92 -2.03 1.31
N PHE A 93 6.89 -1.19 1.63
CA PHE A 93 7.81 -0.64 0.64
C PHE A 93 8.86 -1.65 0.18
N GLU A 94 9.36 -2.51 1.06
CA GLU A 94 10.21 -3.65 0.72
C GLU A 94 9.53 -4.53 -0.34
N ARG A 95 8.27 -4.93 -0.10
CA ARG A 95 7.53 -5.77 -1.05
C ARG A 95 7.20 -5.04 -2.35
N THR A 96 6.83 -3.76 -2.28
CA THR A 96 6.55 -2.93 -3.47
C THR A 96 7.79 -2.75 -4.32
N ALA A 97 8.93 -2.42 -3.71
CA ALA A 97 10.21 -2.21 -4.39
C ALA A 97 10.73 -3.50 -5.02
N LEU A 98 10.59 -4.64 -4.34
CA LEU A 98 10.93 -5.95 -4.89
C LEU A 98 10.10 -6.26 -6.14
N TYR A 99 8.77 -6.11 -6.07
CA TYR A 99 7.90 -6.33 -7.23
C TYR A 99 8.25 -5.38 -8.38
N ALA A 100 8.51 -4.11 -8.07
CA ALA A 100 8.92 -3.11 -9.05
C ALA A 100 10.20 -3.53 -9.78
N TYR A 101 11.23 -3.97 -9.04
CA TYR A 101 12.49 -4.45 -9.59
C TYR A 101 12.30 -5.68 -10.49
N GLU A 102 11.57 -6.69 -10.02
CA GLU A 102 11.34 -7.94 -10.74
C GLU A 102 10.54 -7.75 -12.05
N HIS A 103 9.69 -6.73 -12.12
CA HIS A 103 8.80 -6.47 -13.25
C HIS A 103 9.19 -5.24 -14.08
N GLY A 104 10.37 -4.66 -13.84
CA GLY A 104 10.93 -3.58 -14.65
C GLY A 104 10.25 -2.21 -14.47
N PHE A 105 9.62 -1.96 -13.32
CA PHE A 105 9.13 -0.61 -12.98
C PHE A 105 10.31 0.27 -12.53
N SER A 106 10.48 1.41 -13.21
CA SER A 106 11.53 2.39 -12.90
C SER A 106 11.17 3.36 -11.76
N LEU A 107 9.91 3.38 -11.35
CA LEU A 107 9.40 4.32 -10.35
C LEU A 107 8.29 3.67 -9.53
N ILE A 108 8.36 3.86 -8.22
CA ILE A 108 7.32 3.53 -7.25
C ILE A 108 6.69 4.81 -6.69
N SER A 109 5.43 4.74 -6.29
CA SER A 109 4.74 5.79 -5.54
C SER A 109 3.75 5.16 -4.56
N SER A 110 3.19 5.95 -3.64
CA SER A 110 2.34 5.44 -2.57
C SER A 110 1.29 6.44 -2.11
N SER A 111 0.10 5.95 -1.77
CA SER A 111 -0.96 6.73 -1.13
C SER A 111 -0.81 6.88 0.39
N LEU A 112 0.25 6.31 0.99
CA LEU A 112 0.41 6.31 2.44
C LEU A 112 0.47 7.72 3.04
N GLY A 113 1.08 8.68 2.34
CA GLY A 113 1.32 10.05 2.81
C GLY A 113 0.09 10.95 2.95
N ILE A 114 -1.09 10.53 2.46
CA ILE A 114 -2.32 11.34 2.48
C ILE A 114 -2.97 11.37 3.87
N SER A 115 -2.69 10.36 4.70
CA SER A 115 -3.38 10.22 5.98
C SER A 115 -2.83 11.17 7.04
N ARG A 116 -3.66 12.09 7.53
CA ARG A 116 -3.34 12.97 8.69
C ARG A 116 -2.97 12.21 9.97
N TRP A 117 -3.33 10.93 10.05
CA TRP A 117 -3.06 10.09 11.21
C TRP A 117 -1.64 9.54 11.21
N LYS A 118 -0.96 9.51 10.05
CA LYS A 118 0.41 9.03 9.92
C LYS A 118 1.42 10.16 10.04
N ASN A 119 2.66 9.79 10.34
CA ASN A 119 3.79 10.71 10.33
C ASN A 119 4.47 10.63 8.95
N MET A 120 4.49 11.76 8.24
CA MET A 120 5.09 11.81 6.90
C MET A 120 6.60 11.57 6.92
N ALA A 121 7.30 12.03 7.96
CA ALA A 121 8.74 11.78 8.09
C ALA A 121 9.03 10.28 8.20
N GLN A 122 8.26 9.55 9.01
CA GLN A 122 8.40 8.10 9.12
C GLN A 122 8.15 7.38 7.79
N ILE A 123 7.16 7.84 7.01
CA ILE A 123 6.89 7.24 5.70
C ILE A 123 8.07 7.48 4.76
N ASN A 124 8.56 8.72 4.67
CA ASN A 124 9.68 9.07 3.79
C ASN A 124 10.97 8.34 4.18
N ASP A 125 11.23 8.13 5.48
CA ASP A 125 12.40 7.38 5.94
C ASP A 125 12.35 5.89 5.51
N CYS A 126 11.15 5.34 5.26
CA CYS A 126 10.96 3.97 4.81
C CYS A 126 11.07 3.82 3.27
N GLY A 127 11.00 4.92 2.50
CA GLY A 127 10.96 4.90 1.03
C GLY A 127 10.10 5.99 0.41
#